data_AF-A0A8T4QMM4-F1
#
_entry.id   AF-A0A8T4QMM4-F1
#
_cell.length_a   1.000
_cell.length_b   1.000
_cell.length_c   1.000
_cell.angle_alpha   90.00
_cell.angle_beta   90.00
_cell.angle_gamma   90.00
#
_symmetry.space_group_name_H-M   'P 1'
#
loop_
_entity.id
_entity.type
_entity.pdbx_description
1 polymer ?
#
loop_
_entity_poly.entity_id
_entity_poly.type
_entity_poly.pdbx_seq_one_letter_code
_entity_poly.pdbx_strand_id
1 'polypeptide(L)'
;MTKTLEIIVVFVLVIIVVLSIGWFSYRPEGGAVSKITKAIQTLIAGAPKVTYGEKEITASKPTLQNLRNEQEIKELQKTILKMKSSVKKYCFASYGGFTPFEEEGTSITARYDQKDDETTFQISGGVGGRQQLRDLEFSIKEIVPCVIAGSSTITKSFEGSFLNTNLWDDKRSKIEPNHYNPVTQLIINHEGINYGQGVHDFFEDGGYLYTPDNKHICFFPTIDGTNSCRVNTAEGLDDDCLGEAAGKENSIPAQLQKGTLQEC
;
A
#
# COMPACT_ATOMS: atom_id res chain seq x y z
N MET A 1 -40.39 59.87 -6.26
CA MET A 1 -39.15 59.37 -6.89
C MET A 1 -38.55 58.15 -6.17
N THR A 2 -38.64 58.05 -4.84
CA THR A 2 -38.06 56.94 -4.05
C THR A 2 -38.69 55.57 -4.32
N LYS A 3 -40.02 55.47 -4.43
CA LYS A 3 -40.71 54.19 -4.68
C LYS A 3 -40.37 53.55 -6.04
N THR A 4 -40.13 54.37 -7.06
CA THR A 4 -39.77 53.89 -8.40
C THR A 4 -38.35 53.33 -8.42
N LEU A 5 -37.44 53.92 -7.64
CA LEU A 5 -36.05 53.47 -7.51
C LEU A 5 -35.96 52.11 -6.78
N GLU A 6 -36.73 51.92 -5.71
CA GLU A 6 -36.76 50.66 -4.95
C GLU A 6 -37.23 49.46 -5.81
N ILE A 7 -38.27 49.66 -6.63
CA ILE A 7 -38.79 48.60 -7.50
C ILE A 7 -37.74 48.21 -8.55
N ILE A 8 -37.05 49.18 -9.13
CA ILE A 8 -36.00 48.93 -10.14
C ILE A 8 -34.83 48.16 -9.51
N VAL A 9 -34.40 48.55 -8.30
CA VAL A 9 -33.30 47.87 -7.60
C VAL A 9 -33.65 46.41 -7.30
N VAL A 10 -34.86 46.14 -6.77
CA VAL A 10 -35.31 44.77 -6.48
C VAL A 10 -35.37 43.93 -7.76
N PHE A 11 -35.88 44.50 -8.85
CA PHE A 11 -36.00 43.79 -10.12
C PHE A 11 -34.62 43.44 -10.72
N VAL A 12 -33.66 44.36 -10.66
CA VAL A 12 -32.28 44.12 -11.09
C VAL A 12 -31.61 43.04 -10.23
N LEU A 13 -31.85 43.05 -8.92
CA LEU A 13 -31.30 42.04 -8.00
C LEU A 13 -31.83 40.64 -8.30
N VAL A 14 -33.13 40.51 -8.57
CA VAL A 14 -33.75 39.24 -8.97
C VAL A 14 -33.17 38.74 -10.30
N ILE A 15 -33.00 39.62 -11.29
CA ILE A 15 -32.38 39.25 -12.58
C ILE A 15 -30.94 38.77 -12.36
N ILE A 16 -30.15 39.47 -11.55
CA ILE A 16 -28.77 39.06 -11.24
C ILE A 16 -28.76 37.69 -10.57
N VAL A 17 -29.65 37.42 -9.61
CA VAL A 17 -29.75 36.10 -8.95
C VAL A 17 -30.13 35.00 -9.94
N VAL A 18 -31.12 35.24 -10.80
CA VAL A 18 -31.56 34.26 -11.82
C VAL A 18 -30.45 33.99 -12.84
N LEU A 19 -29.74 35.03 -13.30
CA LEU A 19 -28.59 34.89 -14.20
C LEU A 19 -27.42 34.19 -13.52
N SER A 20 -27.20 34.43 -12.22
CA SER A 20 -26.15 33.76 -11.44
C SER A 20 -26.43 32.27 -11.30
N ILE A 21 -27.69 31.89 -11.01
CA ILE A 21 -28.13 30.49 -10.93
C ILE A 21 -28.02 29.85 -12.32
N GLY A 22 -28.51 30.51 -13.36
CA GLY A 22 -28.37 30.05 -14.74
C GLY A 22 -26.92 29.80 -15.12
N TRP A 23 -26.02 30.74 -14.83
CA TRP A 23 -24.59 30.61 -15.10
C TRP A 23 -23.91 29.51 -14.27
N PHE A 24 -24.35 29.31 -13.03
CA PHE A 24 -23.88 28.19 -12.18
C PHE A 24 -24.36 26.83 -12.69
N SER A 25 -25.57 26.77 -13.25
CA SER A 25 -26.20 25.54 -13.75
C SER A 25 -25.76 25.18 -15.18
N TYR A 26 -25.42 26.16 -16.03
CA TYR A 26 -25.12 25.98 -17.45
C TYR A 26 -23.63 25.90 -17.80
N ARG A 27 -22.71 25.69 -16.83
CA ARG A 27 -21.32 25.34 -17.15
C ARG A 27 -21.19 23.82 -17.32
N PRO A 28 -21.11 23.30 -18.56
CA PRO A 28 -21.06 21.85 -18.83
C PRO A 28 -19.79 21.19 -18.28
N GLU A 29 -18.74 21.96 -18.00
CA GLU A 29 -17.46 21.45 -17.50
C GLU A 29 -17.02 22.27 -16.27
N GLY A 30 -17.27 21.75 -15.06
CA GLY A 30 -16.60 22.21 -13.83
C GLY A 30 -17.40 23.05 -12.83
N GLY A 31 -18.72 23.19 -12.97
CA GLY A 31 -19.57 23.86 -11.96
C GLY A 31 -19.55 23.17 -10.58
N ALA A 32 -19.86 23.92 -9.50
CA ALA A 32 -19.91 23.35 -8.14
C ALA A 32 -20.90 22.19 -8.03
N VAL A 33 -21.96 22.17 -8.86
CA VAL A 33 -22.89 21.05 -8.94
C VAL A 33 -22.20 19.80 -9.46
N SER A 34 -21.33 19.86 -10.48
CA SER A 34 -20.61 18.65 -10.93
C SER A 34 -19.60 18.16 -9.89
N LYS A 35 -19.00 19.09 -9.13
CA LYS A 35 -18.15 18.74 -7.97
C LYS A 35 -18.95 18.12 -6.83
N ILE A 36 -20.14 18.63 -6.55
CA ILE A 36 -21.07 18.07 -5.55
C ILE A 36 -21.59 16.71 -6.03
N THR A 37 -21.97 16.56 -7.30
CA THR A 37 -22.42 15.28 -7.87
C THR A 37 -21.28 14.27 -7.87
N LYS A 38 -20.04 14.66 -8.18
CA LYS A 38 -18.86 13.79 -8.02
C LYS A 38 -18.65 13.42 -6.55
N ALA A 39 -18.67 14.38 -5.63
CA ALA A 39 -18.52 14.12 -4.20
C ALA A 39 -19.64 13.24 -3.63
N ILE A 40 -20.88 13.42 -4.09
CA ILE A 40 -22.05 12.60 -3.75
C ILE A 40 -21.91 11.21 -4.38
N GLN A 41 -21.49 11.07 -5.63
CA GLN A 41 -21.19 9.77 -6.25
C GLN A 41 -20.08 9.04 -5.48
N THR A 42 -19.05 9.74 -5.02
CA THR A 42 -17.98 9.20 -4.18
C THR A 42 -18.48 8.82 -2.77
N LEU A 43 -19.45 9.55 -2.21
CA LEU A 43 -20.09 9.20 -0.93
C LEU A 43 -21.06 8.01 -1.06
N ILE A 44 -21.77 7.91 -2.18
CA ILE A 44 -22.73 6.83 -2.47
C ILE A 44 -22.02 5.53 -2.85
N ALA A 45 -20.79 5.60 -3.39
CA ALA A 45 -19.97 4.40 -3.63
C ALA A 45 -19.77 3.54 -2.36
N GLY A 46 -19.90 4.10 -1.16
CA GLY A 46 -19.80 3.36 0.10
C GLY A 46 -21.12 3.08 0.84
N ALA A 47 -22.28 3.54 0.33
CA ALA A 47 -23.55 3.49 1.05
C ALA A 47 -24.59 2.59 0.37
N PRO A 48 -25.39 1.81 1.13
CA PRO A 48 -26.47 1.01 0.54
C PRO A 48 -27.57 1.94 0.02
N LYS A 49 -27.81 1.88 -1.30
CA LYS A 49 -28.91 2.52 -2.06
C LYS A 49 -29.30 3.92 -1.57
N VAL A 50 -28.69 4.94 -2.14
CA VAL A 50 -29.12 6.33 -1.94
C VAL A 50 -29.86 6.81 -3.19
N THR A 51 -31.15 7.08 -3.05
CA THR A 51 -31.98 7.62 -4.13
C THR A 51 -31.72 9.13 -4.25
N TYR A 52 -31.29 9.60 -5.43
CA TYR A 52 -31.17 11.04 -5.74
C TYR A 52 -32.08 11.39 -6.92
N GLY A 53 -33.28 11.91 -6.63
CA GLY A 53 -34.31 12.16 -7.65
C GLY A 53 -34.89 10.88 -8.26
N GLU A 54 -35.21 10.90 -9.56
CA GLU A 54 -35.79 9.75 -10.31
C GLU A 54 -34.75 8.72 -10.79
N LYS A 55 -33.46 8.95 -10.55
CA LYS A 55 -32.39 8.00 -10.95
C LYS A 55 -32.01 7.12 -9.78
N GLU A 56 -32.38 5.84 -9.84
CA GLU A 56 -31.77 4.81 -8.99
C GLU A 56 -30.30 4.64 -9.41
N ILE A 57 -29.38 5.03 -8.53
CA ILE A 57 -27.96 4.70 -8.68
C ILE A 57 -27.72 3.44 -7.85
N THR A 58 -27.67 2.29 -8.53
CA THR A 58 -27.33 1.03 -7.89
C THR A 58 -25.82 0.99 -7.67
N ALA A 59 -25.38 1.24 -6.44
CA ALA A 59 -24.01 0.94 -6.04
C ALA A 59 -23.87 -0.58 -5.89
N SER A 60 -23.09 -1.21 -6.77
CA SER A 60 -22.64 -2.58 -6.60
C SER A 60 -21.60 -2.63 -5.46
N LYS A 61 -21.69 -3.63 -4.57
CA LYS A 61 -20.59 -3.94 -3.63
C LYS A 61 -19.31 -4.02 -4.48
N PRO A 62 -18.22 -3.36 -4.09
CA PRO A 62 -16.92 -3.60 -4.71
C PRO A 62 -16.60 -5.07 -4.52
N THR A 63 -16.79 -5.83 -5.58
CA THR A 63 -16.06 -7.06 -5.79
C THR A 63 -14.72 -6.62 -6.31
N LEU A 64 -13.61 -6.99 -5.65
CA LEU A 64 -12.32 -7.03 -6.35
C LEU A 64 -12.62 -7.74 -7.67
N GLN A 65 -12.53 -7.04 -8.79
CA GLN A 65 -12.91 -7.62 -10.07
C GLN A 65 -12.01 -8.81 -10.42
N ASN A 66 -10.92 -9.01 -9.68
CA ASN A 66 -9.94 -10.04 -9.90
C ASN A 66 -9.82 -11.02 -8.71
N LEU A 67 -10.23 -12.27 -8.93
CA LEU A 67 -9.95 -13.42 -8.04
C LEU A 67 -8.45 -13.56 -7.71
N ARG A 68 -7.58 -12.99 -8.53
CA ARG A 68 -6.13 -13.00 -8.37
C ARG A 68 -5.67 -12.30 -7.09
N ASN A 69 -6.19 -11.11 -6.79
CA ASN A 69 -5.77 -10.36 -5.60
C ASN A 69 -6.10 -11.13 -4.31
N GLU A 70 -7.26 -11.80 -4.27
CA GLU A 70 -7.63 -12.67 -3.16
C GLU A 70 -6.66 -13.84 -2.99
N GLN A 71 -6.19 -14.45 -4.09
CA GLN A 71 -5.17 -15.51 -4.03
C GLN A 71 -3.83 -14.99 -3.53
N GLU A 72 -3.40 -13.82 -3.98
CA GLU A 72 -2.15 -13.18 -3.54
C GLU A 72 -2.19 -12.83 -2.04
N ILE A 73 -3.33 -12.35 -1.54
CA ILE A 73 -3.56 -12.09 -0.10
C ILE A 73 -3.51 -13.41 0.71
N LYS A 74 -4.11 -14.49 0.19
CA LYS A 74 -4.08 -15.81 0.83
C LYS A 74 -2.66 -16.40 0.86
N GLU A 75 -1.90 -16.24 -0.21
CA GLU A 75 -0.49 -16.67 -0.25
C GLU A 75 0.36 -15.82 0.70
N LEU A 76 0.15 -14.50 0.79
CA LEU A 76 0.78 -13.66 1.82
C LEU A 76 0.50 -14.21 3.23
N GLN A 77 -0.77 -14.42 3.58
CA GLN A 77 -1.16 -14.94 4.89
C GLN A 77 -0.49 -16.29 5.19
N LYS A 78 -0.54 -17.21 4.24
CA LYS A 78 0.06 -18.54 4.35
C LYS A 78 1.58 -18.47 4.52
N THR A 79 2.26 -17.60 3.77
CA THR A 79 3.71 -17.39 3.88
C THR A 79 4.07 -16.82 5.24
N ILE A 80 3.33 -15.83 5.76
CA ILE A 80 3.55 -15.29 7.11
C ILE A 80 3.40 -16.38 8.18
N LEU A 81 2.34 -17.19 8.09
CA LEU A 81 2.13 -18.30 9.04
C LEU A 81 3.24 -19.36 8.95
N LYS A 82 3.75 -19.65 7.75
CA LYS A 82 4.92 -20.53 7.53
C LYS A 82 6.16 -19.97 8.21
N MET A 83 6.44 -18.68 8.01
CA MET A 83 7.59 -17.99 8.61
C MET A 83 7.47 -17.94 10.14
N LYS A 84 6.29 -17.61 10.68
CA LYS A 84 6.01 -17.64 12.13
C LYS A 84 6.32 -19.00 12.74
N SER A 85 5.92 -20.07 12.05
CA SER A 85 6.06 -21.46 12.52
C SER A 85 7.46 -22.04 12.25
N SER A 86 8.34 -21.29 11.58
CA SER A 86 9.69 -21.73 11.26
C SER A 86 10.53 -21.87 12.53
N VAL A 87 11.46 -22.83 12.53
CA VAL A 87 12.53 -22.93 13.54
C VAL A 87 13.79 -22.16 13.13
N LYS A 88 13.85 -21.73 11.86
CA LYS A 88 14.97 -21.01 11.27
C LYS A 88 14.83 -19.53 11.61
N LYS A 89 15.96 -18.83 11.79
CA LYS A 89 16.02 -17.37 11.97
C LYS A 89 16.71 -16.74 10.78
N TYR A 90 16.52 -15.44 10.59
CA TYR A 90 17.10 -14.67 9.49
C TYR A 90 16.78 -15.30 8.12
N CYS A 91 15.55 -15.81 7.96
CA CYS A 91 15.14 -16.55 6.78
C CYS A 91 14.18 -15.75 5.91
N PHE A 92 14.10 -16.14 4.65
CA PHE A 92 13.31 -15.50 3.62
C PHE A 92 12.23 -16.45 3.12
N ALA A 93 11.10 -15.91 2.67
CA ALA A 93 10.10 -16.70 1.98
C ALA A 93 9.44 -15.86 0.89
N SER A 94 9.16 -16.48 -0.25
CA SER A 94 8.37 -15.85 -1.30
C SER A 94 6.89 -16.06 -1.04
N TYR A 95 6.09 -15.02 -1.28
CA TYR A 95 4.63 -15.11 -1.40
C TYR A 95 4.14 -14.86 -2.83
N GLY A 96 5.07 -14.64 -3.77
CA GLY A 96 4.77 -14.42 -5.19
C GLY A 96 4.51 -12.96 -5.58
N GLY A 97 4.38 -12.07 -4.61
CA GLY A 97 4.15 -10.64 -4.85
C GLY A 97 2.71 -10.31 -5.16
N PHE A 98 2.40 -9.02 -5.15
CA PHE A 98 1.13 -8.49 -5.62
C PHE A 98 1.20 -8.12 -7.08
N THR A 99 0.14 -8.42 -7.81
CA THR A 99 -0.08 -7.69 -9.06
C THR A 99 -0.32 -6.22 -8.78
N PRO A 100 0.16 -5.31 -9.65
CA PRO A 100 -0.14 -3.90 -9.52
C PRO A 100 -1.64 -3.70 -9.35
N PHE A 101 -2.03 -2.99 -8.29
CA PHE A 101 -3.44 -2.80 -8.02
C PHE A 101 -4.08 -1.96 -9.15
N GLU A 102 -5.01 -2.57 -9.91
CA GLU A 102 -5.65 -1.92 -11.06
C GLU A 102 -6.55 -0.74 -10.66
N GLU A 103 -7.12 -0.78 -9.46
CA GLU A 103 -8.03 0.26 -8.95
C GLU A 103 -7.30 1.25 -8.03
N GLU A 104 -7.30 2.52 -8.42
CA GLU A 104 -6.80 3.64 -7.62
C GLU A 104 -7.50 3.69 -6.25
N GLY A 105 -6.73 3.52 -5.18
CA GLY A 105 -7.21 3.44 -3.80
C GLY A 105 -7.19 2.05 -3.18
N THR A 106 -6.90 1.00 -3.96
CA THR A 106 -6.65 -0.33 -3.38
C THR A 106 -5.39 -0.30 -2.53
N SER A 107 -5.48 -0.85 -1.33
CA SER A 107 -4.36 -0.93 -0.41
C SER A 107 -4.49 -2.08 0.58
N ILE A 108 -3.35 -2.55 1.06
CA ILE A 108 -3.22 -3.51 2.15
C ILE A 108 -2.58 -2.77 3.32
N THR A 109 -3.28 -2.68 4.44
CA THR A 109 -2.77 -2.07 5.67
C THR A 109 -2.48 -3.15 6.70
N ALA A 110 -1.20 -3.34 7.04
CA ALA A 110 -0.79 -4.12 8.20
C ALA A 110 -0.70 -3.18 9.42
N ARG A 111 -1.50 -3.41 10.45
CA ARG A 111 -1.49 -2.62 11.69
C ARG A 111 -1.23 -3.53 12.89
N TYR A 112 -0.20 -3.21 13.64
CA TYR A 112 0.15 -3.89 14.88
C TYR A 112 -0.51 -3.21 16.08
N ASP A 113 -1.27 -4.00 16.84
CA ASP A 113 -1.81 -3.62 18.14
C ASP A 113 -0.90 -4.19 19.26
N GLN A 114 -0.21 -3.31 19.96
CA GLN A 114 0.66 -3.68 21.08
C GLN A 114 -0.09 -4.26 22.28
N LYS A 115 -1.38 -3.92 22.46
CA LYS A 115 -2.17 -4.40 23.61
C LYS A 115 -2.53 -5.87 23.46
N ASP A 116 -2.92 -6.25 22.24
CA ASP A 116 -3.34 -7.61 21.91
C ASP A 116 -2.18 -8.46 21.35
N ASP A 117 -1.00 -7.86 21.17
CA ASP A 117 0.18 -8.42 20.48
C ASP A 117 -0.25 -9.08 19.16
N GLU A 118 -0.95 -8.33 18.30
CA GLU A 118 -1.56 -8.87 17.08
C GLU A 118 -1.39 -7.90 15.91
N THR A 119 -1.09 -8.42 14.73
CA THR A 119 -1.12 -7.64 13.48
C THR A 119 -2.35 -7.98 12.66
N THR A 120 -3.15 -6.97 12.34
CA THR A 120 -4.29 -7.07 11.43
C THR A 120 -3.90 -6.58 10.05
N PHE A 121 -4.18 -7.38 9.03
CA PHE A 121 -4.08 -7.04 7.63
C PHE A 121 -5.47 -6.68 7.10
N GLN A 122 -5.69 -5.38 6.88
CA GLN A 122 -6.93 -4.84 6.36
C GLN A 122 -6.77 -4.52 4.88
N ILE A 123 -7.67 -5.01 4.04
CA ILE A 123 -7.68 -4.73 2.61
C ILE A 123 -8.77 -3.70 2.32
N SER A 124 -8.37 -2.61 1.68
CA SER A 124 -9.25 -1.55 1.21
C SER A 124 -9.24 -1.51 -0.31
N GLY A 125 -10.38 -1.17 -0.91
CA GLY A 125 -10.57 -1.01 -2.36
C GLY A 125 -11.47 0.19 -2.69
N GLY A 126 -11.74 0.34 -3.98
CA GLY A 126 -12.55 1.43 -4.54
C GLY A 126 -11.87 2.81 -4.50
N VAL A 127 -12.49 3.78 -5.17
CA VAL A 127 -11.96 5.14 -5.34
C VAL A 127 -11.60 5.76 -3.98
N GLY A 128 -10.30 5.99 -3.78
CA GLY A 128 -9.76 6.59 -2.57
C GLY A 128 -9.67 5.67 -1.34
N GLY A 129 -9.75 4.34 -1.54
CA GLY A 129 -9.49 3.32 -0.50
C GLY A 129 -10.49 3.31 0.65
N ARG A 130 -11.71 3.79 0.41
CA ARG A 130 -12.73 3.95 1.45
C ARG A 130 -13.56 2.69 1.70
N GLN A 131 -13.50 1.70 0.83
CA GLN A 131 -14.29 0.49 0.95
C GLN A 131 -13.44 -0.63 1.53
N GLN A 132 -13.71 -1.02 2.77
CA GLN A 132 -13.05 -2.14 3.42
C GLN A 132 -13.61 -3.47 2.91
N LEU A 133 -12.73 -4.35 2.44
CA LEU A 133 -13.06 -5.69 1.99
C LEU A 133 -12.90 -6.67 3.16
N ARG A 134 -13.86 -6.63 4.09
CA ARG A 134 -13.82 -7.40 5.36
C ARG A 134 -13.66 -8.91 5.17
N ASP A 135 -14.12 -9.45 4.04
CA ASP A 135 -14.01 -10.88 3.73
C ASP A 135 -12.56 -11.34 3.50
N LEU A 136 -11.62 -10.40 3.31
CA LEU A 136 -10.19 -10.66 3.10
C LEU A 136 -9.31 -10.21 4.27
N GLU A 137 -9.92 -9.62 5.30
CA GLU A 137 -9.21 -9.22 6.50
C GLU A 137 -8.78 -10.44 7.31
N PHE A 138 -7.54 -10.42 7.80
CA PHE A 138 -7.05 -11.45 8.70
C PHE A 138 -6.12 -10.85 9.75
N SER A 139 -6.06 -11.49 10.91
CA SER A 139 -5.15 -11.10 12.00
C SER A 139 -4.22 -12.25 12.36
N ILE A 140 -2.99 -11.92 12.75
CA ILE A 140 -1.98 -12.88 13.18
C ILE A 140 -1.35 -12.39 14.49
N LYS A 141 -1.53 -13.18 15.55
CA LYS A 141 -0.94 -12.92 16.86
C LYS A 141 0.58 -13.02 16.82
N GLU A 142 1.22 -12.28 17.70
CA GLU A 142 2.65 -12.24 17.99
C GLU A 142 3.50 -11.97 16.74
N ILE A 143 2.92 -11.29 15.75
CA ILE A 143 3.63 -10.82 14.57
C ILE A 143 3.68 -9.31 14.62
N VAL A 144 4.86 -8.75 14.33
CA VAL A 144 5.12 -7.32 14.22
C VAL A 144 5.60 -7.04 12.79
N PRO A 145 4.95 -6.13 12.04
CA PRO A 145 5.44 -5.77 10.73
C PRO A 145 6.73 -4.95 10.89
N CYS A 146 7.66 -5.16 9.97
CA CYS A 146 8.87 -4.36 9.86
C CYS A 146 9.14 -4.00 8.40
N VAL A 147 10.14 -3.15 8.21
CA VAL A 147 10.68 -2.81 6.90
C VAL A 147 12.20 -2.88 6.92
N ILE A 148 12.79 -3.18 5.77
CA ILE A 148 14.23 -3.01 5.53
C ILE A 148 14.48 -1.60 5.00
N ALA A 149 14.17 -0.60 5.84
CA ALA A 149 14.26 0.82 5.52
C ALA A 149 14.21 1.69 6.79
N GLY A 150 14.22 3.01 6.64
CA GLY A 150 14.05 3.99 7.72
C GLY A 150 15.34 4.60 8.25
N SER A 151 16.50 4.00 7.96
CA SER A 151 17.81 4.63 8.16
C SER A 151 18.87 4.01 7.26
N SER A 152 19.90 4.78 6.91
CA SER A 152 21.05 4.25 6.17
C SER A 152 21.81 3.17 6.95
N THR A 153 21.70 3.16 8.28
CA THR A 153 22.31 2.12 9.12
C THR A 153 21.60 0.79 8.90
N ILE A 154 20.27 0.78 8.93
CA ILE A 154 19.46 -0.42 8.69
C ILE A 154 19.74 -0.99 7.31
N THR A 155 19.68 -0.15 6.28
CA THR A 155 19.81 -0.61 4.90
C THR A 155 21.23 -1.11 4.59
N LYS A 156 22.29 -0.40 5.03
CA LYS A 156 23.68 -0.86 4.88
C LYS A 156 24.00 -2.10 5.69
N SER A 157 23.45 -2.20 6.90
CA SER A 157 23.61 -3.39 7.75
C SER A 157 22.98 -4.61 7.10
N PHE A 158 21.79 -4.44 6.51
CA PHE A 158 21.13 -5.48 5.72
C PHE A 158 21.95 -5.87 4.48
N GLU A 159 22.41 -4.89 3.70
CA GLU A 159 23.27 -5.11 2.53
C GLU A 159 24.52 -5.91 2.89
N GLY A 160 25.27 -5.43 3.89
CA GLY A 160 26.50 -6.06 4.36
C GLY A 160 26.29 -7.46 4.92
N SER A 161 25.11 -7.76 5.46
CA SER A 161 24.78 -9.07 6.02
C SER A 161 24.27 -10.05 4.95
N PHE A 162 23.38 -9.60 4.06
CA PHE A 162 22.58 -10.48 3.22
C PHE A 162 22.87 -10.35 1.72
N LEU A 163 23.23 -9.16 1.22
CA LEU A 163 23.37 -8.87 -0.21
C LEU A 163 24.80 -9.04 -0.75
N ASN A 164 25.60 -9.87 -0.08
CA ASN A 164 26.97 -10.22 -0.49
C ASN A 164 27.08 -11.71 -0.89
N THR A 165 28.17 -12.08 -1.55
CA THR A 165 28.40 -13.44 -2.09
C THR A 165 28.92 -14.45 -1.08
N ASN A 166 29.11 -14.09 0.19
CA ASN A 166 29.62 -15.04 1.19
C ASN A 166 28.64 -16.20 1.43
N LEU A 167 29.18 -17.32 1.92
CA LEU A 167 28.37 -18.47 2.30
C LEU A 167 27.50 -18.15 3.53
N TRP A 168 26.36 -18.86 3.66
CA TRP A 168 25.41 -18.64 4.74
C TRP A 168 26.03 -18.74 6.14
N ASP A 169 26.89 -19.74 6.37
CA ASP A 169 27.52 -19.93 7.67
C ASP A 169 28.45 -18.77 8.06
N ASP A 170 29.11 -18.15 7.08
CA ASP A 170 29.94 -16.96 7.32
C ASP A 170 29.05 -15.75 7.63
N LYS A 171 27.95 -15.58 6.89
CA LYS A 171 26.99 -14.49 7.09
C LYS A 171 26.34 -14.52 8.46
N ARG A 172 25.80 -15.68 8.88
CA ARG A 172 25.00 -15.80 10.11
C ARG A 172 25.77 -15.34 11.35
N SER A 173 27.09 -15.50 11.36
CA SER A 173 27.96 -15.11 12.47
C SER A 173 28.21 -13.60 12.56
N LYS A 174 27.90 -12.86 11.49
CA LYS A 174 28.19 -11.43 11.30
C LYS A 174 26.92 -10.59 11.15
N ILE A 175 25.73 -11.17 11.26
CA ILE A 175 24.47 -10.43 11.20
C ILE A 175 24.43 -9.45 12.37
N GLU A 176 24.44 -8.17 12.06
CA GLU A 176 24.31 -7.12 13.07
C GLU A 176 22.85 -7.04 13.54
N PRO A 177 22.55 -6.63 14.78
CA PRO A 177 21.17 -6.56 15.27
C PRO A 177 20.28 -5.54 14.51
N ASN A 178 20.87 -4.48 13.96
CA ASN A 178 20.15 -3.31 13.44
C ASN A 178 20.01 -3.34 11.91
N HIS A 179 19.43 -4.42 11.36
CA HIS A 179 19.23 -4.58 9.91
C HIS A 179 17.75 -4.55 9.49
N TYR A 180 16.83 -4.22 10.41
CA TYR A 180 15.41 -4.03 10.12
C TYR A 180 14.79 -2.98 11.06
N ASN A 181 13.65 -2.44 10.67
CA ASN A 181 12.91 -1.44 11.43
C ASN A 181 11.49 -1.93 11.73
N PRO A 182 11.14 -2.30 12.98
CA PRO A 182 9.77 -2.56 13.38
C PRO A 182 8.87 -1.33 13.19
N VAL A 183 7.66 -1.53 12.69
CA VAL A 183 6.69 -0.45 12.46
C VAL A 183 5.34 -0.82 13.07
N THR A 184 4.58 0.17 13.51
CA THR A 184 3.22 -0.06 14.03
C THR A 184 2.18 -0.15 12.93
N GLN A 185 2.47 0.44 11.77
CA GLN A 185 1.60 0.40 10.61
C GLN A 185 2.42 0.43 9.34
N LEU A 186 1.99 -0.36 8.36
CA LEU A 186 2.51 -0.41 7.00
C LEU A 186 1.33 -0.43 6.04
N ILE A 187 1.37 0.40 5.01
CA ILE A 187 0.35 0.50 3.95
C ILE A 187 1.05 0.18 2.64
N ILE A 188 0.58 -0.85 1.93
CA ILE A 188 1.00 -1.21 0.58
C ILE A 188 -0.11 -0.74 -0.36
N ASN A 189 0.19 0.09 -1.34
CA ASN A 189 -0.74 0.54 -2.36
C ASN A 189 -0.03 0.60 -3.73
N HIS A 190 -0.70 1.16 -4.74
CA HIS A 190 -0.13 1.30 -6.08
C HIS A 190 1.03 2.31 -6.18
N GLU A 191 1.19 3.20 -5.19
CA GLU A 191 2.30 4.17 -5.12
C GLU A 191 3.51 3.51 -4.44
N GLY A 192 3.24 2.78 -3.36
CA GLY A 192 4.18 1.86 -2.76
C GLY A 192 3.95 1.51 -1.30
N ILE A 193 5.04 1.37 -0.55
CA ILE A 193 5.01 1.05 0.88
C ILE A 193 5.18 2.33 1.69
N ASN A 194 4.14 2.69 2.45
CA ASN A 194 4.17 3.78 3.42
C ASN A 194 4.14 3.22 4.86
N TYR A 195 5.11 3.65 5.67
CA TYR A 195 5.25 3.25 7.07
C TYR A 195 5.49 4.45 8.02
N GLY A 196 4.99 5.63 7.64
CA GLY A 196 5.03 6.84 8.47
C GLY A 196 6.30 7.70 8.36
N GLN A 197 7.23 7.35 7.47
CA GLN A 197 8.43 8.14 7.15
C GLN A 197 8.35 8.78 5.74
N GLY A 198 7.17 8.79 5.13
CA GLY A 198 6.94 9.21 3.73
C GLY A 198 6.28 8.11 2.90
N VAL A 199 5.80 8.48 1.71
CA VAL A 199 5.45 7.54 0.65
C VAL A 199 6.70 7.38 -0.21
N HIS A 200 7.11 6.14 -0.46
CA HIS A 200 8.13 5.83 -1.45
C HIS A 200 7.40 5.49 -2.73
N ASP A 201 7.51 6.38 -3.71
CA ASP A 201 6.91 6.20 -5.02
C ASP A 201 7.68 5.11 -5.79
N PHE A 202 6.98 4.40 -6.69
CA PHE A 202 7.53 3.36 -7.57
C PHE A 202 7.91 2.06 -6.86
N PHE A 203 7.04 1.59 -5.97
CA PHE A 203 7.19 0.26 -5.40
C PHE A 203 6.98 -0.83 -6.45
N GLU A 204 8.02 -1.62 -6.66
CA GLU A 204 7.91 -2.95 -7.24
C GLU A 204 7.93 -4.01 -6.13
N ASP A 205 6.82 -4.73 -6.00
CA ASP A 205 6.74 -5.86 -5.10
C ASP A 205 7.46 -7.07 -5.68
N GLY A 206 8.69 -7.32 -5.22
CA GLY A 206 9.41 -8.52 -5.60
C GLY A 206 8.87 -9.81 -4.99
N GLY A 207 7.89 -9.74 -4.09
CA GLY A 207 7.18 -10.91 -3.58
C GLY A 207 7.94 -11.74 -2.57
N TYR A 208 8.86 -11.11 -1.82
CA TYR A 208 9.63 -11.74 -0.76
C TYR A 208 9.37 -11.07 0.59
N LEU A 209 9.39 -11.88 1.64
CA LEU A 209 9.40 -11.45 3.02
C LEU A 209 10.69 -11.91 3.68
N TYR A 210 11.08 -11.18 4.72
CA TYR A 210 12.18 -11.52 5.60
C TYR A 210 11.72 -11.64 7.04
N THR A 211 12.25 -12.61 7.79
CA THR A 211 12.08 -12.64 9.24
C THR A 211 13.42 -12.83 9.96
N PRO A 212 13.80 -11.91 10.88
CA PRO A 212 14.98 -12.09 11.69
C PRO A 212 14.77 -13.13 12.80
N ASP A 213 13.54 -13.31 13.30
CA ASP A 213 13.28 -14.00 14.55
C ASP A 213 11.92 -14.73 14.65
N ASN A 214 11.18 -14.85 13.55
CA ASN A 214 9.85 -15.46 13.44
C ASN A 214 8.73 -14.68 14.16
N LYS A 215 9.05 -13.51 14.73
CA LYS A 215 8.10 -12.53 15.28
C LYS A 215 7.96 -11.31 14.37
N HIS A 216 9.08 -10.86 13.81
CA HIS A 216 9.11 -9.71 12.91
C HIS A 216 8.99 -10.18 11.46
N ILE A 217 8.04 -9.63 10.71
CA ILE A 217 7.85 -9.91 9.29
C ILE A 217 8.15 -8.64 8.51
N CYS A 218 9.29 -8.64 7.84
CA CYS A 218 9.82 -7.47 7.18
C CYS A 218 9.47 -7.47 5.70
N PHE A 219 8.88 -6.37 5.27
CA PHE A 219 8.68 -6.02 3.89
C PHE A 219 9.89 -5.24 3.36
N PHE A 220 10.03 -5.19 2.05
CA PHE A 220 11.09 -4.46 1.38
C PHE A 220 10.49 -3.28 0.64
N PRO A 221 10.51 -2.06 1.23
CA PRO A 221 10.33 -0.87 0.43
C PRO A 221 11.40 -0.85 -0.66
N THR A 222 10.96 -0.73 -1.91
CA THR A 222 11.85 -0.67 -3.07
C THR A 222 11.92 0.74 -3.61
N ILE A 223 13.07 1.07 -4.22
CA ILE A 223 13.29 2.26 -5.03
C ILE A 223 13.69 1.82 -6.43
N ASP A 224 13.32 2.61 -7.44
CA ASP A 224 13.72 2.36 -8.82
C ASP A 224 15.25 2.27 -8.97
N GLY A 225 15.68 1.16 -9.56
CA GLY A 225 17.06 0.76 -9.68
C GLY A 225 17.86 1.21 -10.88
N THR A 226 19.14 0.82 -10.90
CA THR A 226 20.10 1.14 -11.98
C THR A 226 20.67 -0.08 -12.72
N ASN A 227 19.95 -1.21 -12.73
CA ASN A 227 20.32 -2.55 -13.22
C ASN A 227 21.31 -3.31 -12.32
N SER A 228 21.42 -2.95 -11.05
CA SER A 228 22.24 -3.66 -10.09
C SER A 228 21.66 -3.51 -8.70
N CYS A 229 21.52 -4.61 -7.97
CA CYS A 229 21.08 -4.57 -6.57
C CYS A 229 22.02 -3.69 -5.75
N ARG A 230 21.53 -2.51 -5.37
CA ARG A 230 22.22 -1.52 -4.56
C ARG A 230 21.36 -1.11 -3.39
N VAL A 231 22.02 -0.60 -2.37
CA VAL A 231 21.36 0.06 -1.26
C VAL A 231 21.72 1.52 -1.28
N ASN A 232 20.84 2.35 -1.86
CA ASN A 232 21.24 3.72 -2.20
C ASN A 232 20.95 4.74 -1.10
N THR A 233 20.02 4.50 -0.17
CA THR A 233 19.59 5.51 0.82
C THR A 233 18.97 4.88 2.07
N ALA A 234 18.40 5.71 2.96
CA ALA A 234 17.54 5.28 4.06
C ALA A 234 16.17 4.74 3.60
N GLU A 235 15.87 4.81 2.30
CA GLU A 235 14.53 4.63 1.76
C GLU A 235 14.18 3.16 1.49
N GLY A 236 15.17 2.30 1.28
CA GLY A 236 14.94 0.88 1.05
C GLY A 236 16.07 0.20 0.29
N LEU A 237 15.72 -0.92 -0.35
CA LEU A 237 16.57 -1.62 -1.30
C LEU A 237 16.18 -1.20 -2.72
N ASP A 238 17.12 -1.26 -3.65
CA ASP A 238 16.81 -1.20 -5.08
C ASP A 238 15.89 -2.39 -5.45
N ASP A 239 14.88 -2.19 -6.31
CA ASP A 239 14.00 -3.26 -6.81
C ASP A 239 14.78 -4.41 -7.48
N ASP A 240 15.96 -4.08 -8.02
CA ASP A 240 16.94 -5.02 -8.53
C ASP A 240 17.40 -6.05 -7.49
N CYS A 241 17.24 -5.78 -6.19
CA CYS A 241 17.54 -6.73 -5.13
C CYS A 241 16.49 -7.82 -4.93
N LEU A 242 15.28 -7.64 -5.48
CA LEU A 242 14.19 -8.59 -5.33
C LEU A 242 13.84 -9.33 -6.64
N GLY A 243 14.33 -8.85 -7.79
CA GLY A 243 14.08 -9.47 -9.10
C GLY A 243 15.10 -10.55 -9.54
N GLU A 244 14.70 -11.35 -10.54
CA GLU A 244 15.52 -12.43 -11.14
C GLU A 244 16.30 -12.01 -12.42
N ALA A 245 16.30 -10.74 -12.79
CA ALA A 245 16.93 -10.32 -14.06
C ALA A 245 18.45 -10.62 -14.12
N ALA A 246 18.97 -10.82 -15.35
CA ALA A 246 20.36 -11.17 -15.60
C ALA A 246 21.33 -10.12 -15.03
N GLY A 247 22.41 -10.57 -14.39
CA GLY A 247 23.41 -9.71 -13.73
C GLY A 247 23.17 -9.45 -12.24
N LYS A 248 22.08 -9.99 -11.67
CA LYS A 248 21.70 -9.81 -10.25
C LYS A 248 22.17 -10.94 -9.36
N GLU A 249 23.46 -11.30 -9.42
CA GLU A 249 24.00 -12.44 -8.64
C GLU A 249 23.84 -12.32 -7.12
N ASN A 250 23.63 -11.09 -6.64
CA ASN A 250 23.45 -10.74 -5.24
C ASN A 250 21.97 -10.48 -4.87
N SER A 251 21.00 -10.65 -5.78
CA SER A 251 19.59 -10.50 -5.42
C SER A 251 19.14 -11.61 -4.49
N ILE A 252 18.10 -11.34 -3.70
CA ILE A 252 17.53 -12.30 -2.76
C ILE A 252 17.15 -13.62 -3.46
N PRO A 253 16.41 -13.64 -4.60
CA PRO A 253 16.10 -14.88 -5.32
C PRO A 253 17.36 -15.66 -5.73
N ALA A 254 18.34 -14.99 -6.34
CA ALA A 254 19.55 -15.63 -6.82
C ALA A 254 20.36 -16.26 -5.68
N GLN A 255 20.40 -15.58 -4.54
CA GLN A 255 21.10 -16.05 -3.37
C GLN A 255 20.39 -17.19 -2.63
N LEU A 256 19.05 -17.20 -2.64
CA LEU A 256 18.27 -18.35 -2.16
C LEU A 256 18.51 -19.58 -3.04
N GLN A 257 18.50 -19.43 -4.36
CA GLN A 257 18.79 -20.51 -5.31
C GLN A 257 20.22 -21.07 -5.13
N LYS A 258 21.19 -20.21 -4.82
CA LYS A 258 22.59 -20.59 -4.53
C LYS A 258 22.79 -21.16 -3.12
N GLY A 259 21.79 -21.06 -2.23
CA GLY A 259 21.90 -21.47 -0.83
C GLY A 259 22.79 -20.54 0.02
N THR A 260 23.09 -19.32 -0.44
CA THR A 260 23.83 -18.31 0.33
C THR A 260 22.92 -17.47 1.21
N LEU A 261 21.60 -17.60 1.05
CA LEU A 261 20.57 -17.16 1.99
C LEU A 261 19.73 -18.36 2.43
N GLN A 262 19.09 -18.23 3.58
CA GLN A 262 18.26 -19.28 4.17
C GLN A 262 16.78 -19.07 3.83
N GLU A 263 16.14 -20.06 3.23
CA GLU A 263 14.68 -20.07 3.09
C GLU A 263 14.03 -20.53 4.39
N CYS A 264 12.91 -19.93 4.77
CA CYS A 264 11.99 -20.51 5.74
C CYS A 264 11.33 -21.74 5.07
#